data_AF-A0A7J8F042-F1
#
_entry.id   AF-A0A7J8F042-F1
#
_cell.length_a   1.000
_cell.length_b   1.000
_cell.length_c   1.000
_cell.angle_alpha   90.00
_cell.angle_beta   90.00
_cell.angle_gamma   90.00
#
_symmetry.space_group_name_H-M   'P 1'
#
loop_
_entity.id
_entity.type
_entity.pdbx_description
1 polymer ?
#
loop_
_entity_poly.entity_id
_entity_poly.type
_entity_poly.pdbx_seq_one_letter_code
_entity_poly.pdbx_strand_id
1 'polypeptide(L)'
;MAFLVSGTLRVAAQMADARESLRRKGKYNLQGPRVALTLSSPEVSASIVAVLEGVFQTLGFQSCQRRKASVQDFHGELTRFREQLDAHGGPVGCALVALVAPSGQLQQLRPLVWELSHCGALRGCPKIFLLLSSIPGAAPKPGAFLSGLSELCGRCPHWSLLQLLTEVFCRTTEEYAGATYCPVLRSSLRGALCLGDVEPWGPEPEPSPITQYDLSGTKAALLLAVIRGRSGAQHDVKALGGLCQALGFKTTLRTNPTAQAFQEELAQFREQLDTHRGPVSCALVALMAHGGPQGQLLGADGQEVQPEALVQELSRCRALRGCPKIFLLQACRGGHRDAGMGPTALPWFWRWLQAPPATPSHADILQVYVNAQGSSSRDLTPGSSNQADILTVYAAAEGCVAYRDEKGSDFIQTLVEVLRTAPQGDLLELLTEVNRQVCELDVLGPDCDERRKACLEIHSSLRHRLCLQA
;
A
#
# COMPACT_ATOMS: atom_id res chain seq x y z
N MET A 1 8.89 -46.01 0.26
CA MET A 1 8.90 -44.79 -0.59
C MET A 1 7.58 -44.01 -0.58
N ALA A 2 6.75 -44.04 0.50
CA ALA A 2 5.41 -43.42 0.48
C ALA A 2 5.29 -42.04 1.17
N PHE A 3 6.31 -41.55 1.87
CA PHE A 3 6.20 -40.31 2.66
C PHE A 3 6.47 -38.99 1.90
N LEU A 4 7.04 -39.04 0.69
CA LEU A 4 7.39 -37.83 -0.09
C LEU A 4 6.24 -37.27 -0.96
N VAL A 5 5.18 -38.06 -1.18
CA VAL A 5 4.08 -37.72 -2.11
C VAL A 5 3.01 -36.83 -1.45
N SER A 6 2.77 -36.99 -0.15
CA SER A 6 1.73 -36.20 0.54
C SER A 6 2.11 -34.73 0.74
N GLY A 7 3.39 -34.43 0.97
CA GLY A 7 3.85 -33.05 1.13
C GLY A 7 3.85 -32.27 -0.18
N THR A 8 4.24 -32.92 -1.28
CA THR A 8 4.30 -32.30 -2.62
C THR A 8 2.92 -32.03 -3.21
N LEU A 9 1.95 -32.93 -3.04
CA LEU A 9 0.56 -32.72 -3.44
C LEU A 9 -0.12 -31.58 -2.66
N ARG A 10 0.17 -31.47 -1.36
CA ARG A 10 -0.41 -30.42 -0.50
C ARG A 10 0.08 -29.02 -0.88
N VAL A 11 1.37 -28.87 -1.16
CA VAL A 11 1.95 -27.60 -1.65
C VAL A 11 1.38 -27.25 -3.03
N ALA A 12 1.19 -28.23 -3.91
CA ALA A 12 0.57 -28.01 -5.22
C ALA A 12 -0.88 -27.52 -5.11
N ALA A 13 -1.67 -28.07 -4.20
CA ALA A 13 -3.05 -27.64 -3.96
C ALA A 13 -3.10 -26.20 -3.41
N GLN A 14 -2.32 -25.88 -2.37
CA GLN A 14 -2.25 -24.52 -1.81
C GLN A 14 -1.83 -23.47 -2.85
N MET A 15 -0.90 -23.82 -3.75
CA MET A 15 -0.45 -22.93 -4.82
C MET A 15 -1.45 -22.79 -5.97
N ALA A 16 -2.19 -23.86 -6.30
CA ALA A 16 -3.29 -23.79 -7.25
C ALA A 16 -4.40 -22.86 -6.74
N ASP A 17 -4.76 -22.98 -5.46
CA ASP A 17 -5.73 -22.11 -4.78
C ASP A 17 -5.27 -20.64 -4.78
N ALA A 18 -3.99 -20.38 -4.51
CA ALA A 18 -3.41 -19.03 -4.54
C ALA A 18 -3.28 -18.42 -5.96
N ARG A 19 -3.23 -19.25 -7.01
CA ARG A 19 -3.28 -18.78 -8.41
C ARG A 19 -4.72 -18.59 -8.88
N GLU A 20 -5.62 -19.46 -8.43
CA GLU A 20 -7.05 -19.32 -8.60
C GLU A 20 -7.60 -18.08 -7.89
N SER A 21 -6.97 -17.69 -6.77
CA SER A 21 -7.28 -16.47 -6.04
C SER A 21 -6.98 -15.18 -6.79
N LEU A 22 -6.26 -15.19 -7.92
CA LEU A 22 -5.96 -13.97 -8.69
C LEU A 22 -6.38 -14.10 -10.17
N ARG A 23 -7.38 -14.94 -10.50
CA ARG A 23 -7.88 -15.07 -11.89
C ARG A 23 -8.22 -13.70 -12.51
N ARG A 24 -8.14 -13.61 -13.85
CA ARG A 24 -8.29 -12.51 -14.85
C ARG A 24 -8.96 -11.15 -14.49
N LYS A 25 -9.64 -10.99 -13.35
CA LYS A 25 -10.21 -9.72 -12.85
C LYS A 25 -9.53 -9.21 -11.56
N GLY A 26 -8.44 -9.84 -11.10
CA GLY A 26 -7.64 -9.34 -9.98
C GLY A 26 -8.41 -9.24 -8.65
N LYS A 27 -9.26 -10.22 -8.30
CA LYS A 27 -9.97 -10.27 -7.00
C LYS A 27 -9.48 -11.48 -6.20
N TYR A 28 -9.13 -11.31 -4.92
CA TYR A 28 -8.71 -12.41 -4.05
C TYR A 28 -9.85 -13.42 -3.82
N ASN A 29 -9.58 -14.72 -3.98
CA ASN A 29 -10.47 -15.79 -3.54
C ASN A 29 -10.33 -16.00 -2.02
N LEU A 30 -11.43 -15.79 -1.28
CA LEU A 30 -11.49 -15.95 0.18
C LEU A 30 -12.29 -17.19 0.62
N GLN A 31 -12.37 -18.25 -0.20
CA GLN A 31 -13.05 -19.51 0.16
C GLN A 31 -12.39 -20.25 1.34
N GLY A 32 -11.11 -20.00 1.61
CA GLY A 32 -10.40 -20.55 2.77
C GLY A 32 -10.76 -19.83 4.09
N PRO A 33 -10.50 -20.46 5.26
CA PRO A 33 -10.72 -19.85 6.56
C PRO A 33 -10.01 -18.51 6.70
N ARG A 34 -10.69 -17.55 7.32
CA ARG A 34 -10.15 -16.24 7.68
C ARG A 34 -9.73 -16.26 9.15
N VAL A 35 -8.45 -16.01 9.38
CA VAL A 35 -7.84 -16.09 10.72
C VAL A 35 -7.45 -14.71 11.22
N ALA A 36 -7.67 -14.44 12.50
CA ALA A 36 -7.30 -13.18 13.12
C ALA A 36 -6.49 -13.38 14.41
N LEU A 37 -5.56 -12.47 14.67
CA LEU A 37 -4.77 -12.40 15.89
C LEU A 37 -4.79 -10.97 16.44
N THR A 38 -5.19 -10.82 17.69
CA THR A 38 -5.03 -9.56 18.44
C THR A 38 -3.86 -9.67 19.40
N LEU A 39 -2.82 -8.87 19.18
CA LEU A 39 -1.73 -8.64 20.12
C LEU A 39 -1.94 -7.30 20.81
N SER A 40 -2.18 -7.33 22.12
CA SER A 40 -2.42 -6.13 22.92
C SER A 40 -1.39 -6.00 24.03
N SER A 41 -0.84 -4.80 24.22
CA SER A 41 -0.01 -4.53 25.39
C SER A 41 -0.85 -4.56 26.69
N PRO A 42 -0.26 -4.85 27.86
CA PRO A 42 -0.99 -4.98 29.12
C PRO A 42 -1.77 -3.73 29.53
N GLU A 43 -1.33 -2.55 29.08
CA GLU A 43 -1.91 -1.24 29.39
C GLU A 43 -3.19 -0.94 28.60
N VAL A 44 -3.50 -1.72 27.57
CA VAL A 44 -4.67 -1.54 26.73
C VAL A 44 -5.93 -2.02 27.45
N SER A 45 -6.98 -1.18 27.46
CA SER A 45 -8.28 -1.54 28.03
C SER A 45 -8.88 -2.78 27.37
N ALA A 46 -9.45 -3.67 28.19
CA ALA A 46 -10.18 -4.84 27.71
C ALA A 46 -11.37 -4.47 26.80
N SER A 47 -11.98 -3.30 26.99
CA SER A 47 -13.08 -2.83 26.15
C SER A 47 -12.68 -2.57 24.70
N ILE A 48 -11.48 -2.03 24.46
CA ILE A 48 -10.95 -1.79 23.10
C ILE A 48 -10.75 -3.13 22.38
N VAL A 49 -10.22 -4.12 23.08
CA VAL A 49 -10.00 -5.46 22.53
C VAL A 49 -11.33 -6.15 22.22
N ALA A 50 -12.35 -6.00 23.07
CA ALA A 50 -13.69 -6.55 22.81
C ALA A 50 -14.35 -5.91 21.58
N VAL A 51 -14.22 -4.59 21.38
CA VAL A 51 -14.70 -3.91 20.17
C VAL A 51 -14.00 -4.46 18.92
N LEU A 52 -12.69 -4.67 18.99
CA LEU A 52 -11.92 -5.25 17.87
C LEU A 52 -12.36 -6.67 17.50
N GLU A 53 -12.59 -7.51 18.50
CA GLU A 53 -13.09 -8.87 18.29
C GLU A 53 -14.48 -8.85 17.63
N GLY A 54 -15.36 -7.94 18.06
CA GLY A 54 -16.65 -7.73 17.40
C GLY A 54 -16.50 -7.31 15.93
N VAL A 55 -15.58 -6.40 15.63
CA VAL A 55 -15.28 -6.00 14.24
C VAL A 55 -14.78 -7.19 13.43
N PHE A 56 -13.88 -8.02 13.97
CA PHE A 56 -13.36 -9.19 13.27
C PHE A 56 -14.45 -10.19 12.93
N GLN A 57 -15.38 -10.41 13.86
CA GLN A 57 -16.55 -11.26 13.61
C GLN A 57 -17.44 -10.69 12.50
N THR A 58 -17.72 -9.38 12.51
CA THR A 58 -18.48 -8.72 11.44
C THR A 58 -17.77 -8.82 10.08
N LEU A 59 -16.43 -8.80 10.07
CA LEU A 59 -15.61 -8.98 8.87
C LEU A 59 -15.45 -10.45 8.43
N GLY A 60 -16.11 -11.40 9.11
CA GLY A 60 -16.09 -12.82 8.78
C GLY A 60 -14.84 -13.57 9.22
N PHE A 61 -14.07 -13.05 10.17
CA PHE A 61 -12.94 -13.78 10.77
C PHE A 61 -13.43 -14.75 11.84
N GLN A 62 -13.58 -16.01 11.46
CA GLN A 62 -14.17 -17.07 12.30
C GLN A 62 -13.22 -17.54 13.42
N SER A 63 -11.90 -17.48 13.20
CA SER A 63 -10.89 -17.90 14.17
C SER A 63 -10.11 -16.69 14.69
N CYS A 64 -10.57 -16.11 15.79
CA CYS A 64 -9.91 -14.98 16.44
C CYS A 64 -9.11 -15.46 17.67
N GLN A 65 -7.79 -15.28 17.64
CA GLN A 65 -6.92 -15.48 18.81
C GLN A 65 -6.60 -14.14 19.47
N ARG A 66 -6.52 -14.14 20.81
CA ARG A 66 -6.09 -12.97 21.59
C ARG A 66 -4.88 -13.33 22.43
N ARG A 67 -3.84 -12.49 22.38
CA ARG A 67 -2.66 -12.64 23.23
C ARG A 67 -2.27 -11.29 23.84
N LYS A 68 -1.96 -11.32 25.14
CA LYS A 68 -1.38 -10.19 25.85
C LYS A 68 0.12 -10.40 25.97
N ALA A 69 0.89 -9.42 25.53
CA ALA A 69 2.35 -9.49 25.52
C ALA A 69 2.93 -8.07 25.61
N SER A 70 4.18 -7.92 26.05
CA SER A 70 4.87 -6.64 25.90
C SER A 70 5.11 -6.35 24.42
N VAL A 71 5.26 -5.08 24.03
CA VAL A 71 5.53 -4.72 22.62
C VAL A 71 6.83 -5.37 22.10
N GLN A 72 7.80 -5.60 22.98
CA GLN A 72 9.05 -6.29 22.65
C GLN A 72 8.83 -7.77 22.31
N ASP A 73 7.81 -8.39 22.90
CA ASP A 73 7.48 -9.81 22.70
C ASP A 73 6.52 -10.05 21.53
N PHE A 74 5.97 -9.00 20.92
CA PHE A 74 5.02 -9.12 19.79
C PHE A 74 5.59 -9.96 18.64
N HIS A 75 6.89 -9.84 18.38
CA HIS A 75 7.55 -10.65 17.35
C HIS A 75 7.49 -12.14 17.68
N GLY A 76 7.84 -12.53 18.91
CA GLY A 76 7.80 -13.93 19.33
C GLY A 76 6.38 -14.51 19.30
N GLU A 77 5.37 -13.71 19.66
CA GLU A 77 3.98 -14.13 19.54
C GLU A 77 3.53 -14.32 18.09
N LEU A 78 3.98 -13.44 17.19
CA LEU A 78 3.70 -13.55 15.77
C LEU A 78 4.40 -14.75 15.13
N THR A 79 5.64 -15.05 15.53
CA THR A 79 6.36 -16.26 15.15
C THR A 79 5.57 -17.52 15.52
N ARG A 80 5.07 -17.61 16.76
CA ARG A 80 4.22 -18.72 17.21
C ARG A 80 2.93 -18.83 16.40
N PHE A 81 2.33 -17.70 16.05
CA PHE A 81 1.12 -17.69 15.21
C PHE A 81 1.40 -18.18 13.79
N ARG A 82 2.49 -17.72 13.16
CA ARG A 82 2.95 -18.24 11.86
C ARG A 82 3.15 -19.75 11.90
N GLU A 83 3.87 -20.26 12.89
CA GLU A 83 4.13 -21.69 13.04
C GLU A 83 2.86 -22.52 13.20
N GLN A 84 1.85 -21.98 13.91
CA GLN A 84 0.53 -22.61 14.00
C GLN A 84 -0.19 -22.68 12.65
N LEU A 85 -0.13 -21.60 11.85
CA LEU A 85 -0.73 -21.57 10.52
C LEU A 85 -0.06 -22.57 9.57
N ASP A 86 1.28 -22.62 9.59
CA ASP A 86 2.03 -23.56 8.76
C ASP A 86 1.81 -25.02 9.20
N ALA A 87 1.67 -25.27 10.50
CA ALA A 87 1.37 -26.60 11.05
C ALA A 87 -0.05 -27.08 10.73
N HIS A 88 -1.02 -26.17 10.61
CA HIS A 88 -2.41 -26.50 10.24
C HIS A 88 -2.48 -27.22 8.87
N GLY A 89 -1.61 -26.83 7.93
CA GLY A 89 -1.44 -27.51 6.64
C GLY A 89 -2.63 -27.41 5.68
N GLY A 90 -3.69 -26.67 6.02
CA GLY A 90 -4.82 -26.33 5.15
C GLY A 90 -4.64 -24.97 4.46
N PRO A 91 -5.46 -24.64 3.43
CA PRO A 91 -5.46 -23.32 2.82
C PRO A 91 -5.98 -22.27 3.82
N VAL A 92 -5.44 -21.05 3.78
CA VAL A 92 -5.93 -19.91 4.57
C VAL A 92 -6.33 -18.81 3.59
N GLY A 93 -7.56 -18.29 3.68
CA GLY A 93 -8.07 -17.29 2.75
C GLY A 93 -7.42 -15.92 2.95
N CYS A 94 -7.28 -15.49 4.21
CA CYS A 94 -6.52 -14.30 4.60
C CYS A 94 -6.20 -14.33 6.09
N ALA A 95 -5.18 -13.57 6.50
CA ALA A 95 -4.87 -13.32 7.91
C ALA A 95 -5.00 -11.84 8.26
N LEU A 96 -5.53 -11.54 9.45
CA LEU A 96 -5.56 -10.19 10.01
C LEU A 96 -4.89 -10.17 11.38
N VAL A 97 -3.90 -9.30 11.55
CA VAL A 97 -3.21 -9.08 12.83
C VAL A 97 -3.49 -7.67 13.33
N ALA A 98 -4.18 -7.53 14.46
CA ALA A 98 -4.26 -6.25 15.17
C ALA A 98 -3.15 -6.13 16.20
N LEU A 99 -2.40 -5.03 16.12
CA LEU A 99 -1.39 -4.63 17.10
C LEU A 99 -1.93 -3.41 17.85
N VAL A 100 -2.15 -3.58 19.16
CA VAL A 100 -2.71 -2.52 20.01
C VAL A 100 -1.72 -2.21 21.13
N ALA A 101 -1.22 -0.98 21.14
CA ALA A 101 -0.28 -0.52 22.16
C ALA A 101 -0.39 1.00 22.36
N PRO A 102 0.17 1.53 23.46
CA PRO A 102 0.27 2.97 23.68
C PRO A 102 0.97 3.71 22.53
N SER A 103 0.54 4.96 22.28
CA SER A 103 1.12 5.81 21.24
C SER A 103 2.65 5.88 21.32
N GLY A 104 3.30 5.75 20.17
CA GLY A 104 4.75 5.87 20.03
C GLY A 104 5.54 4.58 20.27
N GLN A 105 4.89 3.47 20.64
CA GLN A 105 5.57 2.17 20.84
C GLN A 105 5.59 1.27 19.59
N LEU A 106 4.70 1.48 18.62
CA LEU A 106 4.59 0.66 17.39
C LEU A 106 5.41 1.21 16.21
N GLN A 107 6.68 1.59 16.42
CA GLN A 107 7.45 2.29 15.38
C GLN A 107 8.19 1.39 14.38
N GLN A 108 8.46 0.13 14.71
CA GLN A 108 9.17 -0.79 13.81
C GLN A 108 8.34 -2.03 13.49
N LEU A 109 7.64 -1.99 12.35
CA LEU A 109 6.82 -3.11 11.89
C LEU A 109 7.52 -4.03 10.89
N ARG A 110 8.61 -3.58 10.25
CA ARG A 110 9.27 -4.38 9.22
C ARG A 110 9.52 -5.82 9.68
N PRO A 111 10.04 -6.07 10.90
CA PRO A 111 10.25 -7.45 11.36
C PRO A 111 8.93 -8.25 11.47
N LEU A 112 7.86 -7.63 11.94
CA LEU A 112 6.55 -8.27 12.09
C LEU A 112 5.91 -8.60 10.74
N VAL A 113 5.95 -7.66 9.80
CA VAL A 113 5.43 -7.85 8.44
C VAL A 113 6.25 -8.93 7.72
N TRP A 114 7.58 -8.89 7.88
CA TRP A 114 8.49 -9.90 7.34
C TRP A 114 8.17 -11.29 7.88
N GLU A 115 7.87 -11.42 9.18
CA GLU A 115 7.58 -12.71 9.82
C GLU A 115 6.39 -13.44 9.16
N LEU A 116 5.27 -12.76 8.94
CA LEU A 116 4.11 -13.36 8.26
C LEU A 116 4.30 -13.54 6.75
N SER A 117 5.22 -12.79 6.15
CA SER A 117 5.56 -12.97 4.73
C SER A 117 6.26 -14.31 4.47
N HIS A 118 6.83 -14.93 5.50
CA HIS A 118 7.44 -16.26 5.45
C HIS A 118 6.47 -17.40 5.76
N CYS A 119 5.19 -17.09 6.04
CA CYS A 119 4.17 -18.10 6.27
C CYS A 119 3.82 -18.79 4.94
N GLY A 120 4.10 -20.10 4.85
CA GLY A 120 3.77 -20.91 3.68
C GLY A 120 2.25 -20.96 3.43
N ALA A 121 1.46 -21.04 4.50
CA ALA A 121 -0.01 -21.08 4.42
C ALA A 121 -0.65 -19.78 3.88
N LEU A 122 0.05 -18.64 3.96
CA LEU A 122 -0.42 -17.33 3.49
C LEU A 122 0.23 -16.89 2.18
N ARG A 123 0.90 -17.79 1.47
CA ARG A 123 1.51 -17.46 0.19
C ARG A 123 0.45 -17.09 -0.83
N GLY A 124 0.60 -15.93 -1.47
CA GLY A 124 -0.39 -15.42 -2.42
C GLY A 124 -1.70 -14.95 -1.78
N CYS A 125 -1.79 -14.98 -0.45
CA CYS A 125 -2.99 -14.63 0.31
C CYS A 125 -2.79 -13.29 1.04
N PRO A 126 -3.87 -12.49 1.20
CA PRO A 126 -3.82 -11.21 1.90
C PRO A 126 -3.40 -11.32 3.37
N LYS A 127 -2.51 -10.41 3.77
CA LYS A 127 -1.99 -10.23 5.13
C LYS A 127 -2.33 -8.82 5.58
N ILE A 128 -3.33 -8.68 6.44
CA ILE A 128 -3.81 -7.39 6.93
C ILE A 128 -3.19 -7.13 8.30
N PHE A 129 -2.62 -5.95 8.50
CA PHE A 129 -2.11 -5.48 9.77
C PHE A 129 -2.87 -4.22 10.18
N LEU A 130 -3.57 -4.29 11.31
CA LEU A 130 -4.28 -3.15 11.88
C LEU A 130 -3.51 -2.62 13.09
N LEU A 131 -3.00 -1.40 12.99
CA LEU A 131 -2.20 -0.77 14.03
C LEU A 131 -3.01 0.29 14.75
N LEU A 132 -3.19 0.10 16.04
CA LEU A 132 -4.03 0.98 16.86
C LEU A 132 -3.18 1.54 17.99
N SER A 133 -2.85 2.82 17.89
CA SER A 133 -2.20 3.54 18.98
C SER A 133 -3.26 4.06 19.96
N SER A 134 -3.16 3.68 21.22
CA SER A 134 -4.03 4.19 22.29
C SER A 134 -3.33 5.29 23.11
N ILE A 135 -4.04 6.37 23.45
CA ILE A 135 -3.57 7.33 24.46
C ILE A 135 -4.04 6.84 25.84
N PRO A 136 -3.16 6.70 26.84
CA PRO A 136 -3.58 6.33 28.20
C PRO A 136 -4.61 7.33 28.75
N GLY A 137 -5.75 6.82 29.25
CA GLY A 137 -6.77 7.64 29.92
C GLY A 137 -7.75 8.42 29.02
N ALA A 138 -7.63 8.35 27.69
CA ALA A 138 -8.63 8.93 26.78
C ALA A 138 -9.68 7.90 26.36
N ALA A 139 -10.93 8.33 26.19
CA ALA A 139 -11.97 7.52 25.55
C ALA A 139 -11.48 6.99 24.19
N PRO A 140 -11.90 5.80 23.73
CA PRO A 140 -11.25 5.11 22.63
C PRO A 140 -11.48 5.84 21.31
N LYS A 141 -10.56 6.72 20.92
CA LYS A 141 -10.51 7.36 19.60
C LYS A 141 -10.51 6.37 18.41
N PRO A 142 -9.92 5.15 18.47
CA PRO A 142 -10.11 4.18 17.41
C PRO A 142 -11.55 3.61 17.32
N GLY A 143 -12.39 3.84 18.32
CA GLY A 143 -13.77 3.31 18.36
C GLY A 143 -14.63 3.80 17.19
N ALA A 144 -14.51 5.06 16.79
CA ALA A 144 -15.24 5.60 15.63
C ALA A 144 -14.78 4.95 14.32
N PHE A 145 -13.47 4.83 14.13
CA PHE A 145 -12.89 4.12 12.98
C PHE A 145 -13.38 2.66 12.90
N LEU A 146 -13.31 1.94 14.01
CA LEU A 146 -13.70 0.54 14.09
C LEU A 146 -15.21 0.34 13.88
N SER A 147 -16.03 1.21 14.46
CA SER A 147 -17.48 1.17 14.31
C SER A 147 -17.89 1.49 12.88
N GLY A 148 -17.29 2.53 12.28
CA GLY A 148 -17.51 2.90 10.88
C GLY A 148 -17.10 1.81 9.91
N LEU A 149 -15.96 1.15 10.15
CA LEU A 149 -15.53 0.00 9.35
C LEU A 149 -16.52 -1.16 9.46
N SER A 150 -16.95 -1.51 10.68
CA SER A 150 -17.93 -2.58 10.89
C SER A 150 -19.28 -2.28 10.21
N GLU A 151 -19.75 -1.03 10.31
CA GLU A 151 -21.01 -0.59 9.69
C GLU A 151 -20.94 -0.68 8.17
N LEU A 152 -19.88 -0.12 7.57
CA LEU A 152 -19.72 -0.11 6.11
C LEU A 152 -19.53 -1.50 5.54
N CYS A 153 -18.80 -2.38 6.20
CA CYS A 153 -18.67 -3.76 5.73
C CYS A 153 -20.01 -4.50 5.73
N GLY A 154 -20.88 -4.23 6.72
CA GLY A 154 -22.23 -4.78 6.74
C GLY A 154 -23.15 -4.21 5.65
N ARG A 155 -23.02 -2.91 5.34
CA ARG A 155 -23.84 -2.24 4.31
C ARG A 155 -23.36 -2.48 2.87
N CYS A 156 -22.05 -2.56 2.68
CA CYS A 156 -21.38 -2.63 1.38
C CYS A 156 -20.45 -3.87 1.29
N PRO A 157 -20.98 -5.10 1.39
CA PRO A 157 -20.17 -6.32 1.42
C PRO A 157 -19.38 -6.58 0.13
N HIS A 158 -19.82 -5.99 -0.99
CA HIS A 158 -19.20 -6.12 -2.31
C HIS A 158 -18.03 -5.16 -2.54
N TRP A 159 -17.83 -4.16 -1.67
CA TRP A 159 -16.74 -3.22 -1.79
C TRP A 159 -15.41 -3.87 -1.42
N SER A 160 -14.35 -3.43 -2.08
CA SER A 160 -13.01 -3.79 -1.67
C SER A 160 -12.68 -3.12 -0.33
N LEU A 161 -11.82 -3.77 0.46
CA LEU A 161 -11.37 -3.22 1.74
C LEU A 161 -10.69 -1.85 1.58
N LEU A 162 -10.04 -1.59 0.44
CA LEU A 162 -9.48 -0.26 0.16
C LEU A 162 -10.59 0.80 0.02
N GLN A 163 -11.65 0.51 -0.74
CA GLN A 163 -12.81 1.41 -0.87
C GLN A 163 -13.48 1.67 0.49
N LEU A 164 -13.70 0.61 1.27
CA LEU A 164 -14.26 0.70 2.61
C LEU A 164 -13.38 1.58 3.51
N LEU A 165 -12.06 1.37 3.52
CA LEU A 165 -11.13 2.16 4.31
C LEU A 165 -11.13 3.63 3.88
N THR A 166 -11.13 3.94 2.59
CA THR A 166 -11.20 5.32 2.10
C THR A 166 -12.48 6.02 2.57
N GLU A 167 -13.63 5.34 2.54
CA GLU A 167 -14.90 5.88 3.04
C GLU A 167 -14.88 6.05 4.58
N VAL A 168 -14.32 5.11 5.35
CA VAL A 168 -14.13 5.29 6.80
C VAL A 168 -13.23 6.49 7.08
N PHE A 169 -12.17 6.69 6.30
CA PHE A 169 -11.25 7.82 6.46
C PHE A 169 -11.98 9.15 6.21
N CYS A 170 -12.90 9.20 5.25
CA CYS A 170 -13.80 10.34 5.05
C CYS A 170 -14.58 10.67 6.33
N ARG A 171 -15.41 9.72 6.78
CA ARG A 171 -16.34 9.89 7.91
C ARG A 171 -15.63 10.25 9.20
N THR A 172 -14.53 9.58 9.49
CA THR A 172 -13.75 9.82 10.72
C THR A 172 -13.14 11.22 10.77
N THR A 173 -12.88 11.87 9.62
CA THR A 173 -12.41 13.26 9.58
C THR A 173 -13.53 14.30 9.63
N GLU A 174 -14.74 13.97 9.16
CA GLU A 174 -15.91 14.87 9.15
C GLU A 174 -16.64 14.91 10.50
N GLU A 175 -16.80 13.76 11.16
CA GLU A 175 -17.52 13.65 12.45
C GLU A 175 -16.81 14.38 13.61
N TYR A 176 -15.52 14.68 13.44
CA TYR A 176 -14.72 15.39 14.42
C TYR A 176 -14.14 16.66 13.78
N ALA A 177 -14.93 17.73 13.76
CA ALA A 177 -14.44 19.10 13.54
C ALA A 177 -13.41 19.45 14.63
N GLY A 178 -12.16 19.04 14.43
CA GLY A 178 -11.07 19.09 15.42
C GLY A 178 -10.22 17.82 15.55
N ALA A 179 -10.48 16.75 14.78
CA ALA A 179 -9.71 15.51 14.86
C ALA A 179 -8.23 15.70 14.49
N THR A 180 -7.36 15.45 15.46
CA THR A 180 -5.89 15.44 15.35
C THR A 180 -5.36 14.09 14.82
N TYR A 181 -6.14 13.38 14.00
CA TYR A 181 -5.78 12.04 13.55
C TYR A 181 -6.20 11.82 12.09
N CYS A 182 -5.22 11.48 11.25
CA CYS A 182 -5.41 11.08 9.86
C CYS A 182 -4.99 9.62 9.72
N PRO A 183 -5.94 8.70 9.49
CA PRO A 183 -5.59 7.34 9.10
C PRO A 183 -4.71 7.30 7.85
N VAL A 184 -3.81 6.32 7.80
CA VAL A 184 -2.98 6.05 6.63
C VAL A 184 -2.99 4.56 6.38
N LEU A 185 -3.19 4.15 5.13
CA LEU A 185 -2.98 2.78 4.69
C LEU A 185 -1.67 2.64 3.91
N ARG A 186 -1.04 1.48 4.00
CA ARG A 186 0.06 1.04 3.13
C ARG A 186 -0.33 -0.28 2.50
N SER A 187 -0.25 -0.38 1.19
CA SER A 187 -0.72 -1.55 0.43
C SER A 187 0.32 -2.01 -0.58
N SER A 188 0.48 -3.32 -0.65
CA SER A 188 1.14 -4.05 -1.74
C SER A 188 0.22 -5.17 -2.25
N LEU A 189 -1.10 -4.95 -2.13
CA LEU A 189 -2.09 -5.88 -2.65
C LEU A 189 -1.98 -5.98 -4.18
N ARG A 190 -2.27 -7.17 -4.69
CA ARG A 190 -2.27 -7.51 -6.13
C ARG A 190 -3.69 -7.75 -6.65
N GLY A 191 -4.69 -7.48 -5.83
CA GLY A 191 -6.09 -7.62 -6.20
C GLY A 191 -7.03 -6.98 -5.20
N ALA A 192 -8.30 -6.87 -5.59
CA ALA A 192 -9.36 -6.40 -4.73
C ALA A 192 -9.65 -7.43 -3.63
N LEU A 193 -9.61 -6.96 -2.39
CA LEU A 193 -9.88 -7.75 -1.20
C LEU A 193 -11.30 -7.44 -0.71
N CYS A 194 -12.28 -8.26 -1.09
CA CYS A 194 -13.67 -8.08 -0.68
C CYS A 194 -13.96 -9.04 0.47
N LEU A 195 -14.18 -8.52 1.68
CA LEU A 195 -14.41 -9.35 2.87
C LEU A 195 -15.88 -9.77 3.04
N GLY A 196 -16.82 -9.23 2.24
CA GLY A 196 -18.20 -9.71 2.27
C GLY A 196 -18.39 -11.00 1.49
N ASP A 197 -19.29 -11.86 1.97
CA ASP A 197 -19.68 -13.09 1.28
C ASP A 197 -20.62 -12.74 0.11
N VAL A 198 -20.04 -12.41 -1.05
CA VAL A 198 -20.79 -12.12 -2.27
C VAL A 198 -20.41 -13.14 -3.34
N GLU A 199 -21.41 -13.85 -3.88
CA GLU A 199 -21.23 -14.73 -5.02
C GLU A 199 -20.60 -13.95 -6.20
N PRO A 200 -19.60 -14.51 -6.91
CA PRO A 200 -18.79 -13.79 -7.90
C PRO A 200 -19.54 -13.30 -9.16
N TRP A 201 -20.84 -13.55 -9.30
CA TRP A 201 -21.63 -13.35 -10.53
C TRP A 201 -22.90 -12.51 -10.36
N GLY A 202 -23.01 -11.70 -9.31
CA GLY A 202 -24.08 -10.69 -9.22
C GLY A 202 -23.85 -9.52 -10.18
N PRO A 203 -24.91 -8.84 -10.68
CA PRO A 203 -24.77 -7.56 -11.37
C PRO A 203 -24.05 -6.56 -10.45
N GLU A 204 -23.17 -5.73 -11.00
CA GLU A 204 -22.52 -4.67 -10.22
C GLU A 204 -23.59 -3.77 -9.59
N PRO A 205 -23.62 -3.63 -8.25
CA PRO A 205 -24.58 -2.76 -7.60
C PRO A 205 -24.30 -1.30 -7.95
N GLU A 206 -25.36 -0.51 -8.08
CA GLU A 206 -25.31 0.95 -8.18
C GLU A 206 -24.41 1.54 -7.07
N PRO A 207 -23.45 2.42 -7.40
CA PRO A 207 -22.55 2.98 -6.41
C PRO A 207 -23.35 3.87 -5.43
N SER A 208 -23.44 3.43 -4.17
CA SER A 208 -23.69 4.38 -3.08
C SER A 208 -22.50 5.33 -3.02
N PRO A 209 -22.71 6.65 -2.85
CA PRO A 209 -21.76 7.64 -3.31
C PRO A 209 -20.58 7.71 -2.34
N ILE A 210 -19.50 6.97 -2.62
CA ILE A 210 -18.19 7.41 -2.14
C ILE A 210 -18.00 8.79 -2.77
N THR A 211 -17.91 9.82 -1.93
CA THR A 211 -17.65 11.18 -2.40
C THR A 211 -16.36 11.14 -3.22
N GLN A 212 -16.42 11.65 -4.45
CA GLN A 212 -15.29 11.70 -5.37
C GLN A 212 -14.62 13.07 -5.26
N TYR A 213 -13.29 13.13 -5.38
CA TYR A 213 -12.59 14.42 -5.49
C TYR A 213 -13.08 15.20 -6.71
N ASP A 214 -13.45 16.46 -6.51
CA ASP A 214 -13.74 17.38 -7.62
C ASP A 214 -12.44 17.78 -8.32
N LEU A 215 -12.26 17.29 -9.54
CA LEU A 215 -11.09 17.56 -10.38
C LEU A 215 -11.34 18.66 -11.44
N SER A 216 -12.42 19.44 -11.32
CA SER A 216 -12.78 20.51 -12.29
C SER A 216 -11.79 21.67 -12.34
N GLY A 217 -11.01 21.89 -11.27
CA GLY A 217 -9.97 22.92 -11.21
C GLY A 217 -8.69 22.58 -12.01
N THR A 218 -7.67 23.43 -11.85
CA THR A 218 -6.35 23.20 -12.47
C THR A 218 -5.69 21.96 -11.87
N LYS A 219 -5.29 21.02 -12.75
CA LYS A 219 -4.39 19.91 -12.42
C LYS A 219 -2.96 20.29 -12.80
N ALA A 220 -2.02 20.16 -11.86
CA ALA A 220 -0.62 20.55 -12.07
C ALA A 220 0.33 19.38 -11.81
N ALA A 221 1.35 19.21 -12.65
CA ALA A 221 2.32 18.14 -12.52
C ALA A 221 3.76 18.67 -12.51
N LEU A 222 4.59 18.10 -11.64
CA LEU A 222 6.04 18.34 -11.58
C LEU A 222 6.78 17.02 -11.75
N LEU A 223 7.61 16.91 -12.80
CA LEU A 223 8.46 15.76 -13.04
C LEU A 223 9.91 16.14 -12.75
N LEU A 224 10.52 15.56 -11.72
CA LEU A 224 11.93 15.72 -11.37
C LEU A 224 12.66 14.41 -11.67
N ALA A 225 13.50 14.41 -12.70
CA ALA A 225 14.08 13.18 -13.25
C ALA A 225 15.60 13.28 -13.43
N VAL A 226 16.36 12.52 -12.66
CA VAL A 226 17.78 12.28 -12.96
C VAL A 226 17.86 11.27 -14.11
N ILE A 227 18.41 11.67 -15.25
CA ILE A 227 18.49 10.82 -16.47
C ILE A 227 19.92 10.36 -16.77
N ARG A 228 20.93 11.13 -16.32
CA ARG A 228 22.34 10.76 -16.47
C ARG A 228 22.63 9.45 -15.73
N GLY A 229 23.35 8.55 -16.38
CA GLY A 229 23.67 7.22 -15.83
C GLY A 229 22.46 6.29 -15.67
N ARG A 230 21.28 6.66 -16.18
CA ARG A 230 20.03 5.90 -16.02
C ARG A 230 19.41 5.51 -17.37
N SER A 231 20.08 4.62 -18.11
CA SER A 231 19.71 4.20 -19.49
C SER A 231 18.27 3.70 -19.62
N GLY A 232 17.36 4.47 -20.21
CA GLY A 232 15.93 4.14 -20.30
C GLY A 232 15.04 5.10 -19.50
N ALA A 233 15.60 5.90 -18.59
CA ALA A 233 14.84 6.89 -17.83
C ALA A 233 14.16 7.96 -18.72
N GLN A 234 14.71 8.22 -19.91
CA GLN A 234 14.08 9.12 -20.87
C GLN A 234 12.74 8.57 -21.40
N HIS A 235 12.59 7.25 -21.49
CA HIS A 235 11.32 6.62 -21.85
C HIS A 235 10.28 6.80 -20.76
N ASP A 236 10.66 6.73 -19.49
CA ASP A 236 9.77 7.03 -18.35
C ASP A 236 9.31 8.49 -18.35
N VAL A 237 10.24 9.43 -18.57
CA VAL A 237 9.91 10.86 -18.71
C VAL A 237 8.92 11.10 -19.85
N LYS A 238 9.13 10.46 -21.01
CA LYS A 238 8.23 10.59 -22.16
C LYS A 238 6.87 9.96 -21.88
N ALA A 239 6.84 8.79 -21.26
CA ALA A 239 5.60 8.07 -20.95
C ALA A 239 4.73 8.85 -19.95
N LEU A 240 5.32 9.29 -18.82
CA LEU A 240 4.62 10.11 -17.83
C LEU A 240 4.23 11.48 -18.37
N GLY A 241 5.08 12.14 -19.15
CA GLY A 241 4.75 13.42 -19.78
C GLY A 241 3.53 13.29 -20.69
N GLY A 242 3.48 12.25 -21.54
CA GLY A 242 2.34 11.97 -22.39
C GLY A 242 1.07 11.58 -21.61
N LEU A 243 1.21 10.84 -20.50
CA LEU A 243 0.07 10.54 -19.61
C LEU A 243 -0.46 11.82 -18.95
N CYS A 244 0.41 12.65 -18.39
CA CYS A 244 0.03 13.92 -17.76
C CYS A 244 -0.72 14.82 -18.75
N GLN A 245 -0.23 14.92 -19.99
CA GLN A 245 -0.90 15.67 -21.06
C GLN A 245 -2.29 15.09 -21.37
N ALA A 246 -2.40 13.77 -21.53
CA ALA A 246 -3.69 13.11 -21.81
C ALA A 246 -4.70 13.31 -20.66
N LEU A 247 -4.22 13.33 -19.43
CA LEU A 247 -5.03 13.60 -18.23
C LEU A 247 -5.23 15.11 -17.98
N GLY A 248 -4.74 16.01 -18.82
CA GLY A 248 -4.97 17.46 -18.69
C GLY A 248 -4.18 18.15 -17.57
N PHE A 249 -3.06 17.57 -17.12
CA PHE A 249 -2.14 18.23 -16.19
C PHE A 249 -1.29 19.29 -16.92
N LYS A 250 -1.10 20.44 -16.27
CA LYS A 250 -0.05 21.40 -16.64
C LYS A 250 1.29 20.91 -16.10
N THR A 251 2.14 20.37 -16.96
CA THR A 251 3.37 19.68 -16.56
C THR A 251 4.62 20.57 -16.65
N THR A 252 5.38 20.62 -15.57
CA THR A 252 6.75 21.14 -15.51
C THR A 252 7.73 19.98 -15.42
N LEU A 253 8.77 19.96 -16.27
CA LEU A 253 9.81 18.93 -16.25
C LEU A 253 11.16 19.56 -15.90
N ARG A 254 11.89 18.94 -14.97
CA ARG A 254 13.29 19.25 -14.66
C ARG A 254 14.12 17.98 -14.73
N THR A 255 15.19 18.04 -15.52
CA THR A 255 16.09 16.90 -15.73
C THR A 255 17.42 17.11 -15.02
N ASN A 256 17.95 16.04 -14.41
CA ASN A 256 19.20 16.02 -13.66
C ASN A 256 19.28 17.06 -12.53
N PRO A 257 18.23 17.22 -11.69
CA PRO A 257 18.33 18.08 -10.51
C PRO A 257 19.41 17.55 -9.55
N THR A 258 20.15 18.46 -8.93
CA THR A 258 20.96 18.16 -7.74
C THR A 258 20.06 17.88 -6.54
N ALA A 259 20.62 17.39 -5.44
CA ALA A 259 19.87 17.20 -4.20
C ALA A 259 19.19 18.49 -3.72
N GLN A 260 19.91 19.61 -3.78
CA GLN A 260 19.36 20.92 -3.45
C GLN A 260 18.26 21.34 -4.43
N ALA A 261 18.46 21.13 -5.74
CA ALA A 261 17.47 21.48 -6.75
C ALA A 261 16.16 20.67 -6.62
N PHE A 262 16.20 19.43 -6.13
CA PHE A 262 14.98 18.68 -5.80
C PHE A 262 14.09 19.46 -4.80
N GLN A 263 14.69 20.05 -3.77
CA GLN A 263 13.99 20.81 -2.75
C GLN A 263 13.51 22.16 -3.29
N GLU A 264 14.39 22.88 -3.99
CA GLU A 264 14.09 24.21 -4.54
C GLU A 264 12.97 24.17 -5.57
N GLU A 265 13.01 23.23 -6.52
CA GLU A 265 11.98 23.11 -7.55
C GLU A 265 10.61 22.74 -6.97
N LEU A 266 10.59 21.92 -5.91
CA LEU A 266 9.34 21.57 -5.24
C LEU A 266 8.77 22.72 -4.40
N ALA A 267 9.64 23.49 -3.72
CA ALA A 267 9.25 24.71 -3.02
C ALA A 267 8.69 25.75 -4.01
N GLN A 268 9.37 25.93 -5.15
CA GLN A 268 8.91 26.82 -6.21
C GLN A 268 7.57 26.35 -6.80
N PHE A 269 7.39 25.05 -7.02
CA PHE A 269 6.13 24.49 -7.50
C PHE A 269 4.99 24.74 -6.50
N ARG A 270 5.22 24.52 -5.20
CA ARG A 270 4.25 24.87 -4.15
C ARG A 270 3.87 26.35 -4.20
N GLU A 271 4.84 27.25 -4.31
CA GLU A 271 4.59 28.71 -4.37
C GLU A 271 3.80 29.10 -5.62
N GLN A 272 4.07 28.48 -6.77
CA GLN A 272 3.30 28.70 -7.99
C GLN A 272 1.84 28.26 -7.85
N LEU A 273 1.58 27.16 -7.13
CA LEU A 273 0.21 26.71 -6.85
C LEU A 273 -0.50 27.65 -5.86
N ASP A 274 0.17 28.06 -4.78
CA ASP A 274 -0.38 28.99 -3.79
C ASP A 274 -0.69 30.38 -4.37
N THR A 275 0.01 30.79 -5.42
CA THR A 275 -0.20 32.06 -6.13
C THR A 275 -1.07 31.93 -7.39
N HIS A 276 -1.56 30.73 -7.71
CA HIS A 276 -2.40 30.50 -8.87
C HIS A 276 -3.74 31.25 -8.73
N ARG A 277 -4.18 31.96 -9.79
CA ARG A 277 -5.40 32.79 -9.76
C ARG A 277 -6.72 32.01 -9.78
N GLY A 278 -6.69 30.68 -9.95
CA GLY A 278 -7.89 29.83 -10.01
C GLY A 278 -7.80 28.64 -9.06
N PRO A 279 -8.88 27.84 -8.91
CA PRO A 279 -8.85 26.66 -8.06
C PRO A 279 -7.85 25.64 -8.62
N VAL A 280 -7.03 25.07 -7.72
CA VAL A 280 -6.18 23.92 -8.01
C VAL A 280 -6.89 22.69 -7.45
N SER A 281 -7.07 21.65 -8.26
CA SER A 281 -7.85 20.47 -7.88
C SER A 281 -7.00 19.22 -7.67
N CYS A 282 -5.78 19.16 -8.20
CA CYS A 282 -4.87 18.02 -8.02
C CYS A 282 -3.43 18.44 -8.31
N ALA A 283 -2.49 17.87 -7.55
CA ALA A 283 -1.06 17.92 -7.88
C ALA A 283 -0.49 16.51 -8.04
N LEU A 284 0.36 16.33 -9.06
CA LEU A 284 1.14 15.12 -9.28
C LEU A 284 2.63 15.46 -9.29
N VAL A 285 3.43 14.78 -8.48
CA VAL A 285 4.88 14.92 -8.45
C VAL A 285 5.51 13.58 -8.75
N ALA A 286 6.30 13.49 -9.82
CA ALA A 286 7.10 12.31 -10.11
C ALA A 286 8.57 12.57 -9.76
N LEU A 287 9.13 11.72 -8.89
CA LEU A 287 10.51 11.76 -8.45
C LEU A 287 11.22 10.52 -8.99
N MET A 288 12.09 10.70 -9.99
CA MET A 288 12.74 9.58 -10.68
C MET A 288 14.26 9.71 -10.58
N ALA A 289 14.89 8.89 -9.73
CA ALA A 289 16.32 8.97 -9.44
C ALA A 289 16.92 7.59 -9.10
N HIS A 290 18.22 7.55 -8.79
CA HIS A 290 18.76 6.43 -8.04
C HIS A 290 18.32 6.51 -6.57
N GLY A 291 18.35 5.38 -5.89
CA GLY A 291 18.02 5.27 -4.48
C GLY A 291 19.25 5.01 -3.62
N GLY A 292 19.29 5.63 -2.44
CA GLY A 292 20.23 5.33 -1.38
C GLY A 292 19.86 4.06 -0.59
N PRO A 293 20.73 3.61 0.32
CA PRO A 293 20.55 2.36 1.07
C PRO A 293 19.34 2.37 2.02
N GLN A 294 18.84 3.54 2.40
CA GLN A 294 17.66 3.68 3.26
C GLN A 294 16.46 4.29 2.52
N GLY A 295 16.54 4.38 1.18
CA GLY A 295 15.48 4.93 0.34
C GLY A 295 15.52 6.43 0.10
N GLN A 296 16.67 7.07 0.36
CA GLN A 296 16.96 8.42 -0.11
C GLN A 296 16.92 8.49 -1.64
N LEU A 297 16.62 9.67 -2.19
CA LEU A 297 16.86 9.96 -3.61
C LEU A 297 18.28 10.51 -3.77
N LEU A 298 18.96 10.08 -4.83
CA LEU A 298 20.26 10.63 -5.20
C LEU A 298 20.10 11.69 -6.30
N GLY A 299 20.55 12.91 -6.01
CA GLY A 299 20.66 13.98 -6.99
C GLY A 299 21.72 13.70 -8.06
N ALA A 300 21.75 14.50 -9.12
CA ALA A 300 22.76 14.40 -10.17
C ALA A 300 24.19 14.70 -9.68
N ASP A 301 24.30 15.34 -8.51
CA ASP A 301 25.51 15.60 -7.73
C ASP A 301 25.91 14.43 -6.80
N GLY A 302 25.11 13.36 -6.78
CA GLY A 302 25.32 12.18 -5.92
C GLY A 302 24.95 12.42 -4.45
N GLN A 303 24.43 13.59 -4.09
CA GLN A 303 23.99 13.91 -2.74
C GLN A 303 22.58 13.36 -2.49
N GLU A 304 22.28 13.10 -1.22
CA GLU A 304 21.04 12.48 -0.78
C GLU A 304 19.93 13.49 -0.45
N VAL A 305 18.70 13.14 -0.80
CA VAL A 305 17.47 13.86 -0.40
C VAL A 305 16.48 12.87 0.17
N GLN A 306 15.89 13.20 1.32
CA GLN A 306 14.83 12.40 1.90
C GLN A 306 13.50 12.64 1.16
N PRO A 307 12.87 11.61 0.56
CA PRO A 307 11.55 11.74 -0.07
C PRO A 307 10.50 12.37 0.85
N GLU A 308 10.54 12.04 2.14
CA GLU A 308 9.57 12.49 3.13
C GLU A 308 9.61 14.01 3.32
N ALA A 309 10.78 14.62 3.21
CA ALA A 309 10.93 16.08 3.25
C ALA A 309 10.26 16.74 2.04
N LEU A 310 10.33 16.10 0.87
CA LEU A 310 9.67 16.57 -0.35
C LEU A 310 8.15 16.46 -0.23
N VAL A 311 7.65 15.30 0.22
CA VAL A 311 6.21 15.11 0.48
C VAL A 311 5.70 16.14 1.49
N GLN A 312 6.46 16.37 2.56
CA GLN A 312 6.12 17.36 3.58
C GLN A 312 6.08 18.79 2.99
N GLU A 313 6.96 19.13 2.05
CA GLU A 313 6.98 20.46 1.46
C GLU A 313 5.69 20.77 0.70
N LEU A 314 5.21 19.86 -0.15
CA LEU A 314 3.94 20.04 -0.86
C LEU A 314 2.72 19.93 0.06
N SER A 315 2.82 19.16 1.16
CA SER A 315 1.74 19.04 2.14
C SER A 315 1.34 20.38 2.79
N ARG A 316 2.27 21.35 2.79
CA ARG A 316 2.06 22.71 3.30
C ARG A 316 1.38 23.64 2.28
N CYS A 317 1.15 23.18 1.05
CA CYS A 317 0.49 23.96 0.00
C CYS A 317 -0.96 24.28 0.40
N ARG A 318 -1.28 25.56 0.49
CA ARG A 318 -2.61 26.05 0.86
C ARG A 318 -3.62 25.80 -0.25
N ALA A 319 -3.20 25.96 -1.50
CA ALA A 319 -4.06 25.72 -2.66
C ALA A 319 -4.51 24.26 -2.81
N LEU A 320 -3.82 23.30 -2.16
CA LEU A 320 -4.12 21.87 -2.23
C LEU A 320 -4.80 21.32 -0.97
N ARG A 321 -5.31 22.17 -0.07
CA ARG A 321 -6.08 21.70 1.10
C ARG A 321 -7.35 20.99 0.64
N GLY A 322 -7.59 19.78 1.12
CA GLY A 322 -8.71 18.95 0.66
C GLY A 322 -8.53 18.35 -0.75
N CYS A 323 -7.42 18.64 -1.43
CA CYS A 323 -7.16 18.17 -2.78
C CYS A 323 -6.08 17.07 -2.79
N PRO A 324 -6.19 16.09 -3.70
CA PRO A 324 -5.22 15.00 -3.83
C PRO A 324 -3.82 15.48 -4.22
N LYS A 325 -2.83 14.98 -3.49
CA LYS A 325 -1.39 15.19 -3.71
C LYS A 325 -0.76 13.84 -4.02
N ILE A 326 -0.45 13.60 -5.29
CA ILE A 326 0.03 12.31 -5.79
C ILE A 326 1.54 12.38 -5.94
N PHE A 327 2.26 11.44 -5.35
CA PHE A 327 3.70 11.27 -5.48
C PHE A 327 4.02 9.91 -6.10
N LEU A 328 4.79 9.92 -7.19
CA LEU A 328 5.28 8.72 -7.86
C LEU A 328 6.81 8.67 -7.70
N LEU A 329 7.33 7.63 -7.03
CA LEU A 329 8.76 7.51 -6.73
C LEU A 329 9.38 6.32 -7.45
N GLN A 330 10.09 6.60 -8.54
CA GLN A 330 10.91 5.63 -9.25
C GLN A 330 12.36 5.72 -8.75
N ALA A 331 12.64 5.04 -7.64
CA ALA A 331 13.97 4.90 -7.04
C ALA A 331 14.05 3.61 -6.20
N CYS A 332 15.26 3.10 -6.01
CA CYS A 332 15.51 1.99 -5.08
C CYS A 332 15.25 2.44 -3.64
N ARG A 333 14.87 1.50 -2.77
CA ARG A 333 14.66 1.75 -1.33
C ARG A 333 15.56 0.92 -0.43
N GLY A 334 16.60 0.36 -1.03
CA GLY A 334 17.63 -0.46 -0.42
C GLY A 334 18.28 -1.34 -1.48
N GLY A 335 19.12 -2.27 -1.04
CA GLY A 335 19.90 -3.15 -1.90
C GLY A 335 19.32 -4.56 -2.07
N HIS A 336 18.20 -4.88 -1.41
CA HIS A 336 17.64 -6.23 -1.45
C HIS A 336 17.03 -6.52 -2.83
N ARG A 337 17.50 -7.60 -3.46
CA ARG A 337 16.96 -8.11 -4.72
C ARG A 337 16.08 -9.31 -4.36
N ASP A 338 14.77 -9.11 -4.43
CA ASP A 338 13.81 -10.13 -4.04
C ASP A 338 13.84 -11.30 -5.03
N ALA A 339 14.17 -12.50 -4.57
CA ALA A 339 14.10 -13.72 -5.40
C ALA A 339 12.66 -14.22 -5.58
N GLY A 340 11.71 -13.67 -4.83
CA GLY A 340 10.36 -14.17 -4.66
C GLY A 340 10.31 -15.43 -3.81
N MET A 341 9.12 -15.72 -3.32
CA MET A 341 8.77 -16.91 -2.57
C MET A 341 8.20 -17.97 -3.51
N GLY A 342 9.08 -18.78 -4.10
CA GLY A 342 8.75 -19.96 -4.90
C GLY A 342 8.67 -21.25 -4.05
N PRO A 343 8.03 -22.33 -4.51
CA PRO A 343 7.94 -23.58 -3.74
C PRO A 343 9.33 -24.19 -3.53
N THR A 344 9.63 -24.62 -2.31
CA THR A 344 10.95 -25.14 -1.88
C THR A 344 11.28 -26.54 -2.41
N ALA A 345 10.49 -27.09 -3.35
CA ALA A 345 10.60 -28.49 -3.81
C ALA A 345 11.25 -28.65 -5.20
N LEU A 346 11.64 -29.90 -5.53
CA LEU A 346 12.52 -30.26 -6.65
C LEU A 346 12.17 -29.57 -8.00
N PRO A 347 13.10 -28.80 -8.60
CA PRO A 347 12.88 -28.01 -9.81
C PRO A 347 12.35 -28.77 -11.04
N TRP A 348 12.64 -30.07 -11.17
CA TRP A 348 12.26 -30.86 -12.34
C TRP A 348 10.76 -31.19 -12.39
N PHE A 349 10.12 -31.39 -11.24
CA PHE A 349 8.69 -31.74 -11.14
C PHE A 349 7.80 -30.54 -11.48
N TRP A 350 8.20 -29.36 -11.03
CA TRP A 350 7.50 -28.10 -11.26
C TRP A 350 7.58 -27.61 -12.71
N ARG A 351 8.68 -27.92 -13.40
CA ARG A 351 8.84 -27.66 -14.83
C ARG A 351 7.87 -28.47 -15.69
N TRP A 352 7.44 -29.65 -15.22
CA TRP A 352 6.41 -30.46 -15.88
C TRP A 352 4.98 -29.91 -15.66
N LEU A 353 4.73 -29.25 -14.52
CA LEU A 353 3.41 -28.72 -14.12
C LEU A 353 3.15 -27.24 -14.51
N GLN A 354 4.07 -26.56 -15.20
CA GLN A 354 4.01 -25.10 -15.40
C GLN A 354 3.85 -24.34 -14.08
N ALA A 355 4.77 -24.59 -13.15
CA ALA A 355 4.70 -24.05 -11.79
C ALA A 355 4.41 -22.55 -11.74
N PRO A 356 3.61 -22.10 -10.75
CA PRO A 356 3.30 -20.68 -10.60
C PRO A 356 4.58 -19.87 -10.43
N PRO A 357 4.65 -18.67 -11.02
CA PRO A 357 5.78 -17.77 -10.82
C PRO A 357 5.93 -17.46 -9.32
N ALA A 358 7.17 -17.24 -8.89
CA ALA A 358 7.44 -16.84 -7.50
C ALA A 358 6.70 -15.54 -7.18
N THR A 359 6.07 -15.48 -6.01
CA THR A 359 5.41 -14.26 -5.54
C THR A 359 6.43 -13.37 -4.84
N PRO A 360 6.47 -12.05 -5.04
CA PRO A 360 7.35 -11.19 -4.25
C PRO A 360 7.13 -11.39 -2.74
N SER A 361 8.20 -11.34 -1.96
CA SER A 361 8.18 -11.48 -0.50
C SER A 361 7.32 -10.43 0.19
N HIS A 362 7.27 -9.21 -0.35
CA HIS A 362 6.50 -8.10 0.18
C HIS A 362 5.11 -7.93 -0.46
N ALA A 363 4.62 -8.92 -1.21
CA ALA A 363 3.30 -8.84 -1.84
C ALA A 363 2.16 -9.24 -0.89
N ASP A 364 0.96 -8.81 -1.25
CA ASP A 364 -0.31 -9.16 -0.58
C ASP A 364 -0.41 -8.61 0.87
N ILE A 365 0.25 -7.50 1.16
CA ILE A 365 0.24 -6.87 2.50
C ILE A 365 -0.64 -5.62 2.47
N LEU A 366 -1.46 -5.46 3.52
CA LEU A 366 -2.18 -4.23 3.82
C LEU A 366 -1.92 -3.82 5.26
N GLN A 367 -1.36 -2.65 5.49
CA GLN A 367 -1.15 -2.08 6.83
C GLN A 367 -2.05 -0.86 7.00
N VAL A 368 -2.76 -0.76 8.11
CA VAL A 368 -3.66 0.36 8.42
C VAL A 368 -3.20 0.97 9.74
N TYR A 369 -2.82 2.24 9.68
CA TYR A 369 -2.29 2.98 10.83
C TYR A 369 -3.35 3.89 11.44
N VAL A 370 -3.60 3.64 12.72
CA VAL A 370 -4.54 4.41 13.54
C VAL A 370 -3.83 5.08 14.70
N ASN A 371 -3.19 6.20 14.41
CA ASN A 371 -2.35 6.97 15.32
C ASN A 371 -3.01 8.25 15.83
N ALA A 372 -3.52 8.28 17.06
CA ALA A 372 -3.87 9.57 17.68
C ALA A 372 -2.60 10.43 17.84
N GLN A 373 -2.49 11.54 17.10
CA GLN A 373 -1.31 12.40 17.15
C GLN A 373 -1.23 13.08 18.52
N GLY A 374 -0.11 12.88 19.22
CA GLY A 374 0.25 13.65 20.40
C GLY A 374 0.61 15.07 19.98
N SER A 375 0.05 16.05 20.67
CA SER A 375 0.36 17.48 20.51
C SER A 375 1.83 17.77 20.79
N SER A 376 2.70 17.68 19.79
CA SER A 376 4.06 18.19 19.85
C SER A 376 4.47 18.89 18.56
N SER A 377 3.65 19.85 18.13
CA SER A 377 4.09 20.98 17.31
C SER A 377 3.25 22.18 17.72
N ARG A 378 3.87 23.13 18.41
CA ARG A 378 3.21 24.20 19.17
C ARG A 378 2.65 25.33 18.30
N ASP A 379 2.52 25.13 16.99
CA ASP A 379 1.96 26.09 16.03
C ASP A 379 1.08 25.37 15.00
N LEU A 380 -0.17 25.04 15.34
CA LEU A 380 -1.18 24.65 14.34
C LEU A 380 -2.55 25.20 14.72
N THR A 381 -3.17 25.89 13.76
CA THR A 381 -4.61 26.15 13.75
C THR A 381 -5.36 24.82 13.61
N PRO A 382 -6.49 24.62 14.34
CA PRO A 382 -7.26 23.39 14.26
C PRO A 382 -7.94 23.29 12.89
N GLY A 383 -7.63 22.27 12.10
CA GLY A 383 -8.38 21.96 10.87
C GLY A 383 -7.64 21.24 9.73
N SER A 384 -6.33 21.03 9.77
CA SER A 384 -5.60 20.36 8.69
C SER A 384 -4.43 19.55 9.23
N SER A 385 -4.57 18.23 9.33
CA SER A 385 -3.39 17.37 9.44
C SER A 385 -2.60 17.51 8.14
N ASN A 386 -1.35 17.96 8.20
CA ASN A 386 -0.44 18.11 7.04
C ASN A 386 -0.09 16.77 6.34
N GLN A 387 -0.90 15.73 6.52
CA GLN A 387 -0.72 14.39 5.96
C GLN A 387 -1.98 13.86 5.27
N ALA A 388 -3.08 14.62 5.22
CA ALA A 388 -4.32 14.20 4.56
C ALA A 388 -4.28 14.42 3.03
N ASP A 389 -5.05 13.60 2.31
CA ASP A 389 -5.20 13.66 0.85
C ASP A 389 -3.86 13.45 0.10
N ILE A 390 -2.97 12.61 0.65
CA ILE A 390 -1.68 12.27 0.05
C ILE A 390 -1.72 10.81 -0.43
N LEU A 391 -1.29 10.60 -1.66
CA LEU A 391 -1.04 9.29 -2.24
C LEU A 391 0.41 9.22 -2.66
N THR A 392 1.18 8.30 -2.08
CA THR A 392 2.60 8.09 -2.41
C THR A 392 2.79 6.67 -2.92
N VAL A 393 3.32 6.52 -4.12
CA VAL A 393 3.57 5.21 -4.75
C VAL A 393 5.07 5.04 -4.94
N TYR A 394 5.61 4.01 -4.30
CA TYR A 394 7.01 3.65 -4.43
C TYR A 394 7.17 2.48 -5.40
N ALA A 395 8.14 2.60 -6.31
CA ALA A 395 8.49 1.57 -7.29
C ALA A 395 9.01 0.26 -6.68
N ALA A 396 9.38 0.28 -5.41
CA ALA A 396 9.89 -0.86 -4.67
C ALA A 396 9.38 -0.85 -3.23
N ALA A 397 9.22 -2.05 -2.67
CA ALA A 397 9.04 -2.26 -1.25
C ALA A 397 10.25 -1.71 -0.47
N GLU A 398 10.01 -1.37 0.79
CA GLU A 398 11.03 -0.84 1.67
C GLU A 398 12.22 -1.83 1.82
N GLY A 399 13.45 -1.35 1.58
CA GLY A 399 14.66 -2.19 1.55
C GLY A 399 14.98 -2.84 0.20
N CYS A 400 14.07 -2.79 -0.78
CA CYS A 400 14.23 -3.47 -2.08
C CYS A 400 14.70 -2.55 -3.21
N VAL A 401 15.18 -3.19 -4.29
CA VAL A 401 15.60 -2.54 -5.54
C VAL A 401 14.39 -2.26 -6.44
N ALA A 402 14.40 -1.12 -7.13
CA ALA A 402 13.48 -0.80 -8.22
C ALA A 402 14.18 -1.03 -9.57
N TYR A 403 13.48 -1.63 -10.52
CA TYR A 403 14.07 -2.09 -11.78
C TYR A 403 13.76 -1.18 -12.97
N ARG A 404 14.64 -1.22 -13.97
CA ARG A 404 14.56 -0.42 -15.21
C ARG A 404 15.49 -1.01 -16.28
N ASP A 405 15.01 -1.09 -17.52
CA ASP A 405 15.76 -1.52 -18.70
C ASP A 405 15.87 -0.37 -19.74
N GLU A 406 16.32 -0.67 -20.97
CA GLU A 406 16.40 0.33 -22.04
C GLU A 406 15.04 0.89 -22.51
N LYS A 407 13.93 0.19 -22.25
CA LYS A 407 12.57 0.59 -22.65
C LYS A 407 11.88 1.43 -21.59
N GLY A 408 12.37 1.43 -20.35
CA GLY A 408 11.81 2.18 -19.23
C GLY A 408 11.80 1.35 -17.95
N SER A 409 11.14 1.86 -16.91
CA SER A 409 10.92 1.10 -15.68
C SER A 409 9.60 0.36 -15.74
N ASP A 410 9.61 -0.88 -15.24
CA ASP A 410 8.41 -1.72 -15.16
C ASP A 410 7.27 -0.97 -14.48
N PHE A 411 7.56 -0.24 -13.40
CA PHE A 411 6.58 0.57 -12.69
C PHE A 411 5.96 1.64 -13.59
N ILE A 412 6.76 2.53 -14.19
CA ILE A 412 6.22 3.67 -14.93
C ILE A 412 5.54 3.24 -16.23
N GLN A 413 6.11 2.28 -16.95
CA GLN A 413 5.52 1.80 -18.19
C GLN A 413 4.16 1.11 -17.92
N THR A 414 4.10 0.23 -16.91
CA THR A 414 2.86 -0.44 -16.51
C THR A 414 1.82 0.55 -16.00
N LEU A 415 2.22 1.54 -15.19
CA LEU A 415 1.33 2.60 -14.71
C LEU A 415 0.66 3.32 -15.87
N VAL A 416 1.45 3.76 -16.85
CA VAL A 416 0.94 4.51 -18.01
C VAL A 416 0.01 3.65 -18.87
N GLU A 417 0.32 2.37 -19.05
CA GLU A 417 -0.53 1.43 -19.78
C GLU A 417 -1.90 1.21 -19.09
N VAL A 418 -1.89 0.91 -17.79
CA VAL A 418 -3.10 0.67 -17.00
C VAL A 418 -4.00 1.90 -16.98
N LEU A 419 -3.45 3.09 -16.71
CA LEU A 419 -4.23 4.33 -16.67
C LEU A 419 -4.78 4.74 -18.03
N ARG A 420 -4.11 4.38 -19.14
CA ARG A 420 -4.65 4.61 -20.50
C ARG A 420 -5.76 3.63 -20.86
N THR A 421 -5.68 2.41 -20.35
CA THR A 421 -6.67 1.36 -20.64
C THR A 421 -7.95 1.57 -19.83
N ALA A 422 -7.84 2.09 -18.60
CA ALA A 422 -8.97 2.35 -17.72
C ALA A 422 -8.95 3.79 -17.15
N PRO A 423 -9.10 4.82 -18.00
CA PRO A 423 -8.93 6.22 -17.61
C PRO A 423 -9.90 6.71 -16.52
N GLN A 424 -11.09 6.13 -16.45
CA GLN A 424 -12.14 6.48 -15.48
C GLN A 424 -12.10 5.63 -14.19
N GLY A 425 -11.10 4.76 -14.04
CA GLY A 425 -10.95 3.90 -12.86
C GLY A 425 -10.57 4.69 -11.61
N ASP A 426 -10.90 4.15 -10.44
CA ASP A 426 -10.35 4.67 -9.18
C ASP A 426 -8.84 4.41 -9.10
N LEU A 427 -8.07 5.45 -8.77
CA LEU A 427 -6.61 5.38 -8.84
C LEU A 427 -6.01 4.33 -7.89
N LEU A 428 -6.60 4.07 -6.71
CA LEU A 428 -6.07 3.04 -5.81
C LEU A 428 -6.31 1.63 -6.38
N GLU A 429 -7.44 1.40 -7.03
CA GLU A 429 -7.73 0.15 -7.72
C GLU A 429 -6.83 -0.05 -8.94
N LEU A 430 -6.65 1.00 -9.75
CA LEU A 430 -5.72 0.97 -10.87
C LEU A 430 -4.29 0.70 -10.39
N LEU A 431 -3.84 1.31 -9.30
CA LEU A 431 -2.53 1.03 -8.72
C LEU A 431 -2.40 -0.38 -8.15
N THR A 432 -3.49 -0.97 -7.67
CA THR A 432 -3.54 -2.39 -7.28
C THR A 432 -3.31 -3.29 -8.49
N GLU A 433 -3.91 -2.96 -9.63
CA GLU A 433 -3.69 -3.65 -10.91
C GLU A 433 -2.26 -3.45 -11.45
N VAL A 434 -1.72 -2.23 -11.36
CA VAL A 434 -0.31 -1.96 -11.71
C VAL A 434 0.61 -2.82 -10.85
N ASN A 435 0.39 -2.88 -9.54
CA ASN A 435 1.18 -3.72 -8.64
C ASN A 435 1.05 -5.21 -8.99
N ARG A 436 -0.15 -5.69 -9.34
CA ARG A 436 -0.37 -7.07 -9.81
C ARG A 436 0.50 -7.38 -11.01
N GLN A 437 0.45 -6.56 -12.05
CA GLN A 437 1.24 -6.75 -13.27
C GLN A 437 2.75 -6.69 -12.99
N VAL A 438 3.22 -5.71 -12.22
CA VAL A 438 4.63 -5.60 -11.82
C VAL A 438 5.10 -6.84 -11.04
N CYS A 439 4.26 -7.38 -10.14
CA CYS A 439 4.57 -8.59 -9.39
C CYS A 439 4.62 -9.86 -10.25
N GLU A 440 3.99 -9.86 -11.43
CA GLU A 440 4.02 -10.97 -12.38
C GLU A 440 5.29 -10.97 -13.23
N LEU A 441 5.94 -9.83 -13.41
CA LEU A 441 7.18 -9.71 -14.17
C LEU A 441 8.35 -10.40 -13.47
N ASP A 442 9.15 -11.12 -14.24
CA ASP A 442 10.45 -11.63 -13.79
C ASP A 442 11.53 -10.69 -14.33
N VAL A 443 12.32 -10.12 -13.44
CA VAL A 443 13.36 -9.15 -13.80
C VAL A 443 14.74 -9.81 -13.72
N LEU A 444 15.56 -9.59 -14.74
CA LEU A 444 16.97 -10.00 -14.73
C LEU A 444 17.82 -8.86 -14.15
N GLY A 445 18.60 -9.16 -13.12
CA GLY A 445 19.54 -8.19 -12.56
C GLY A 445 20.77 -8.01 -13.46
N PRO A 446 21.42 -6.84 -13.47
CA PRO A 446 22.64 -6.63 -14.25
C PRO A 446 23.82 -7.51 -13.79
N ASP A 447 23.75 -8.03 -12.56
CA ASP A 447 24.86 -8.73 -11.90
C ASP A 447 24.73 -10.27 -11.95
N CYS A 448 23.57 -10.82 -12.35
CA CYS A 448 23.34 -12.27 -12.38
C CYS A 448 22.13 -12.66 -13.25
N ASP A 449 22.21 -13.85 -13.86
CA ASP A 449 21.11 -14.47 -14.62
C ASP A 449 19.93 -14.97 -13.76
N GLU A 450 19.96 -14.73 -12.45
CA GLU A 450 18.88 -15.11 -11.54
C GLU A 450 17.68 -14.16 -11.69
N ARG A 451 16.50 -14.75 -11.88
CA ARG A 451 15.24 -14.02 -11.92
C ARG A 451 14.94 -13.41 -10.55
N ARG A 452 14.52 -12.16 -10.56
CA ARG A 452 14.09 -11.40 -9.38
C ARG A 452 12.65 -10.92 -9.57
N LYS A 453 12.01 -10.58 -8.45
CA LYS A 453 10.66 -10.05 -8.40
C LYS A 453 10.69 -8.57 -8.00
N ALA A 454 9.68 -7.83 -8.44
CA ALA A 454 9.43 -6.46 -8.06
C ALA A 454 8.05 -6.38 -7.39
N CYS A 455 7.90 -5.45 -6.44
CA CYS A 455 6.64 -5.19 -5.77
C CYS A 455 6.58 -3.71 -5.40
N LEU A 456 5.47 -3.06 -5.71
CA LEU A 456 5.22 -1.68 -5.34
C LEU A 456 4.80 -1.60 -3.88
N GLU A 457 4.96 -0.40 -3.31
CA GLU A 457 4.37 -0.04 -2.02
C GLU A 457 3.57 1.25 -2.18
N ILE A 458 2.28 1.21 -1.88
CA ILE A 458 1.32 2.30 -2.08
C ILE A 458 0.89 2.81 -0.72
N HIS A 459 1.16 4.08 -0.40
CA HIS A 459 0.74 4.73 0.84
C HIS A 459 -0.38 5.71 0.52
N SER A 460 -1.49 5.65 1.25
CA SER A 460 -2.64 6.50 1.00
C SER A 460 -3.25 7.03 2.29
N SER A 461 -3.51 8.34 2.30
CA SER A 461 -4.39 9.04 3.23
C SER A 461 -5.53 9.74 2.48
N LEU A 462 -5.85 9.25 1.27
CA LEU A 462 -7.00 9.72 0.51
C LEU A 462 -8.29 9.42 1.27
N ARG A 463 -9.20 10.39 1.23
CA ARG A 463 -10.49 10.35 1.93
C ARG A 463 -11.66 10.21 0.96
N HIS A 464 -11.40 10.40 -0.33
CA HIS A 464 -12.39 10.36 -1.39
C HIS A 464 -11.88 9.49 -2.52
N ARG A 465 -12.80 9.01 -3.35
CA ARG A 465 -12.47 8.30 -4.59
C ARG A 465 -11.72 9.23 -5.53
N LEU A 466 -10.68 8.76 -6.19
CA LEU A 466 -9.83 9.58 -7.06
C LEU A 466 -9.81 9.01 -8.47
N CYS A 467 -10.62 9.59 -9.36
CA CYS A 467 -10.60 9.27 -10.80
C CYS A 467 -9.98 10.45 -11.55
N LEU A 468 -8.82 10.25 -12.17
CA LEU A 468 -8.03 11.35 -12.77
C LEU A 468 -8.63 11.89 -14.08
N GLN A 469 -9.48 11.10 -14.72
CA GLN A 469 -10.28 11.49 -15.87
C GLN A 469 -11.76 11.36 -15.48
N ALA A 470 -12.50 12.43 -15.71
CA ALA A 470 -13.94 12.50 -15.47
C ALA A 470 -14.73 11.78 -16.58
#